data_AF-A0A2H3DD87-F1
#
_entry.id   AF-A0A2H3DD87-F1
#
_cell.length_a   1.000
_cell.length_b   1.000
_cell.length_c   1.000
_cell.angle_alpha   90.00
_cell.angle_beta   90.00
_cell.angle_gamma   90.00
#
_symmetry.space_group_name_H-M   'P 1'
#
loop_
_entity.id
_entity.type
_entity.pdbx_description
1 polymer ?
#
loop_
_entity_poly.entity_id
_entity_poly.type
_entity_poly.pdbx_seq_one_letter_code
_entity_poly.pdbx_strand_id
1 'polypeptide(L)'
;MKLAFFAVHIGAATAICPGFNFGITDTKGGPPGSWRVYDDSCNPILTVFADNPCTAGAFGCTPDPIKFNALHLNGLDYACRPDPNSGTCEEIGIQVCCRNDGN
;
A
#
# COMPACT_ATOMS: atom_id res chain seq x y z
N MET A 1 -41.56 9.27 -9.12
CA MET A 1 -40.61 8.55 -8.25
C MET A 1 -39.27 8.51 -8.98
N LYS A 2 -38.24 9.20 -8.45
CA LYS A 2 -36.94 9.32 -9.10
C LYS A 2 -36.08 8.18 -8.56
N LEU A 3 -35.89 7.12 -9.36
CA LEU A 3 -35.03 6.00 -8.99
C LEU A 3 -33.59 6.52 -8.87
N ALA A 4 -33.06 6.57 -7.66
CA ALA A 4 -31.64 6.79 -7.41
C ALA A 4 -30.94 5.43 -7.57
N PHE A 5 -30.22 5.26 -8.68
CA PHE A 5 -29.25 4.18 -8.81
C PHE A 5 -28.06 4.51 -7.89
N PHE A 6 -28.00 3.86 -6.73
CA PHE A 6 -26.76 3.79 -5.96
C PHE A 6 -25.81 2.87 -6.73
N ALA A 7 -24.90 3.44 -7.50
CA ALA A 7 -23.77 2.71 -8.04
C ALA A 7 -22.85 2.35 -6.85
N VAL A 8 -23.02 1.15 -6.29
CA VAL A 8 -22.01 0.55 -5.42
C VAL A 8 -20.79 0.32 -6.30
N HIS A 9 -19.76 1.15 -6.10
CA HIS A 9 -18.47 0.94 -6.72
C HIS A 9 -17.84 -0.22 -5.97
N ILE A 10 -18.07 -1.44 -6.46
CA ILE A 10 -17.31 -2.60 -6.04
C ILE A 10 -15.92 -2.40 -6.64
N GLY A 11 -15.05 -1.69 -5.93
CA GLY A 11 -13.62 -1.74 -6.21
C GLY A 11 -13.22 -3.19 -6.10
N ALA A 12 -12.94 -3.83 -7.24
CA ALA A 12 -12.47 -5.20 -7.25
C ALA A 12 -11.08 -5.21 -6.59
N ALA A 13 -11.03 -5.39 -5.28
CA ALA A 13 -9.83 -5.86 -4.60
C ALA A 13 -9.64 -7.30 -5.08
N THR A 14 -8.99 -7.46 -6.24
CA THR A 14 -8.41 -8.73 -6.65
C THR A 14 -7.38 -9.06 -5.61
N ALA A 15 -7.70 -10.03 -4.75
CA ALA A 15 -6.88 -10.46 -3.63
C ALA A 15 -5.40 -10.46 -4.02
N ILE A 16 -4.70 -9.42 -3.56
CA ILE A 16 -3.28 -9.47 -3.27
C ILE A 16 -3.12 -10.76 -2.45
N CYS A 17 -2.20 -11.66 -2.83
CA CYS A 17 -2.26 -13.12 -2.58
C CYS A 17 -2.88 -13.57 -1.23
N PRO A 18 -3.32 -14.83 -1.08
CA PRO A 18 -3.84 -15.30 0.22
C PRO A 18 -2.88 -14.95 1.37
N GLY A 19 -3.25 -13.99 2.24
CA GLY A 19 -2.40 -13.51 3.35
C GLY A 19 -1.61 -12.20 3.15
N PHE A 20 -1.97 -11.33 2.20
CA PHE A 20 -1.45 -9.96 2.18
C PHE A 20 -2.26 -9.02 3.07
N ASN A 21 -1.55 -8.21 3.87
CA ASN A 21 -2.19 -7.38 4.88
C ASN A 21 -2.24 -5.90 4.48
N PHE A 22 -1.28 -5.44 3.66
CA PHE A 22 -1.08 -4.02 3.38
C PHE A 22 -0.59 -3.72 1.96
N GLY A 23 -0.98 -2.55 1.44
CA GLY A 23 -0.50 -1.98 0.19
C GLY A 23 0.12 -0.59 0.40
N ILE A 24 1.29 -0.33 -0.17
CA ILE A 24 1.96 0.97 -0.14
C ILE A 24 1.79 1.65 -1.49
N THR A 25 1.51 2.94 -1.48
CA THR A 25 1.54 3.76 -2.68
C THR A 25 2.32 5.05 -2.46
N ASP A 26 2.92 5.54 -3.54
CA ASP A 26 3.41 6.91 -3.64
C ASP A 26 2.26 7.78 -4.14
N THR A 27 1.70 8.59 -3.24
CA THR A 27 0.60 9.51 -3.58
C THR A 27 1.08 10.76 -4.32
N LYS A 28 2.40 10.88 -4.59
CA LYS A 28 3.03 12.05 -5.22
C LYS A 28 2.62 13.36 -4.56
N GLY A 29 2.43 13.34 -3.24
CA GLY A 29 2.37 14.58 -2.46
C GLY A 29 3.63 15.39 -2.73
N GLY A 30 3.53 16.72 -2.72
CA GLY A 30 4.60 17.65 -3.10
C GLY A 30 5.87 17.52 -2.23
N PRO A 31 6.68 18.57 -2.04
CA PRO A 31 7.79 18.51 -1.08
C PRO A 31 7.24 18.79 0.34
N PRO A 32 7.38 17.87 1.33
CA PRO A 32 7.95 16.52 1.26
C PRO A 32 6.99 15.48 0.68
N GLY A 33 7.56 14.44 0.05
CA GLY A 33 6.81 13.38 -0.60
C GLY A 33 5.82 12.70 0.35
N SER A 34 4.74 12.13 -0.20
CA SER A 34 3.68 11.49 0.58
C SER A 34 3.48 10.06 0.15
N TRP A 35 3.65 9.14 1.09
CA TRP A 35 3.37 7.72 0.92
C TRP A 35 2.22 7.30 1.81
N ARG A 36 1.36 6.45 1.28
CA ARG A 36 0.19 5.98 1.99
C ARG A 36 0.18 4.47 2.02
N VAL A 37 -0.19 3.95 3.18
CA VAL A 37 -0.39 2.53 3.42
C VAL A 37 -1.89 2.27 3.53
N TYR A 38 -2.35 1.29 2.78
CA TYR A 38 -3.71 0.79 2.76
C TYR A 38 -3.77 -0.59 3.41
N ASP A 39 -4.90 -0.91 4.03
CA ASP A 39 -5.25 -2.31 4.35
C ASP A 39 -5.74 -3.07 3.10
N ASP A 40 -6.08 -4.35 3.28
CA ASP A 40 -6.64 -5.23 2.25
C ASP A 40 -8.01 -4.76 1.70
N SER A 41 -8.67 -3.86 2.41
CA SER A 41 -9.93 -3.21 2.02
C SER A 41 -9.72 -1.84 1.37
N CYS A 42 -8.48 -1.48 1.03
CA CYS A 42 -8.10 -0.16 0.50
C CYS A 42 -8.42 1.02 1.43
N ASN A 43 -8.55 0.81 2.74
CA ASN A 43 -8.66 1.93 3.69
C ASN A 43 -7.27 2.45 4.04
N PRO A 44 -7.05 3.78 4.02
CA PRO A 44 -5.78 4.35 4.42
C PRO A 44 -5.60 4.22 5.93
N ILE A 45 -4.54 3.54 6.35
CA ILE A 45 -4.22 3.30 7.77
C ILE A 45 -3.01 4.10 8.25
N LEU A 46 -2.13 4.49 7.33
CA LEU A 46 -0.93 5.27 7.63
C LEU A 46 -0.62 6.19 6.45
N THR A 47 -0.25 7.43 6.75
CA THR A 47 0.34 8.34 5.77
C THR A 47 1.67 8.83 6.33
N VAL A 48 2.72 8.74 5.53
CA VAL A 48 4.08 9.12 5.88
C VAL A 48 4.51 10.26 4.96
N PHE A 49 4.95 11.36 5.57
CA PHE A 49 5.52 12.50 4.87
C PHE A 49 7.02 12.53 5.09
N ALA A 50 7.80 12.43 4.03
CA ALA A 50 9.26 12.42 4.10
C ALA A 50 9.92 12.90 2.80
N ASP A 51 11.14 13.40 2.88
CA ASP A 51 11.94 13.64 1.66
C ASP A 51 12.43 12.32 1.06
N ASN A 52 12.68 11.33 1.93
CA ASN A 52 13.05 9.97 1.55
C ASN A 52 12.29 8.96 2.43
N PRO A 53 11.39 8.14 1.85
CA PRO A 53 10.58 7.20 2.61
C PRO A 53 11.44 6.07 3.22
N CYS A 54 12.58 5.75 2.60
CA CYS A 54 13.50 4.71 3.02
C CYS A 54 14.25 5.05 4.33
N THR A 55 14.29 6.34 4.69
CA THR A 55 14.88 6.82 5.95
C THR A 55 13.83 7.23 6.97
N ALA A 56 12.53 7.14 6.64
CA ALA A 56 11.44 7.52 7.52
C ALA A 56 11.16 6.50 8.63
N GLY A 57 11.79 5.31 8.57
CA GLY A 57 11.65 4.23 9.55
C GLY A 57 10.41 3.35 9.34
N ALA A 58 9.37 3.86 8.69
CA ALA A 58 8.18 3.08 8.35
C ALA A 58 8.41 2.11 7.18
N PHE A 59 9.31 2.43 6.26
CA PHE A 59 9.55 1.65 5.06
C PHE A 59 11.01 1.20 4.95
N GLY A 60 11.22 -0.03 4.52
CA GLY A 60 12.50 -0.51 4.01
C GLY A 60 12.53 -0.37 2.49
N CYS A 61 13.69 -0.04 1.94
CA CYS A 61 13.92 0.01 0.50
C CYS A 61 15.12 -0.82 0.06
N THR A 62 15.08 -1.30 -1.19
CA THR A 62 16.26 -1.85 -1.87
C THR A 62 17.21 -0.74 -2.34
N PRO A 63 18.50 -1.04 -2.52
CA PRO A 63 19.38 -0.18 -3.31
C PRO A 63 18.86 -0.03 -4.75
N ASP A 64 19.37 0.97 -5.48
CA ASP A 64 18.92 1.33 -6.83
C ASP A 64 18.75 0.10 -7.75
N PRO A 65 17.59 -0.07 -8.42
CA PRO A 65 16.40 0.80 -8.41
C PRO A 65 15.65 0.75 -7.07
N ILE A 66 15.35 1.92 -6.51
CA ILE A 66 14.66 2.06 -5.22
C ILE A 66 13.26 1.44 -5.33
N LYS A 67 13.03 0.39 -4.55
CA LYS A 67 11.72 -0.26 -4.38
C LYS A 67 11.50 -0.49 -2.90
N PHE A 68 10.24 -0.44 -2.46
CA PHE A 68 9.93 -0.85 -1.09
C PHE A 68 10.20 -2.34 -0.95
N ASN A 69 10.91 -2.78 0.08
CA ASN A 69 11.09 -4.20 0.38
C ASN A 69 10.58 -4.58 1.76
N ALA A 70 10.31 -3.59 2.62
CA ALA A 70 9.72 -3.82 3.91
C ALA A 70 8.76 -2.69 4.32
N LEU A 71 7.81 -3.04 5.18
CA LEU A 71 6.96 -2.12 5.93
C LEU A 71 7.06 -2.50 7.41
N HIS A 72 7.30 -1.50 8.24
CA HIS A 72 7.36 -1.61 9.69
C HIS A 72 6.12 -0.95 10.27
N LEU A 73 5.17 -1.74 10.77
CA LEU A 73 3.89 -1.22 11.27
C LEU A 73 3.53 -1.91 12.58
N ASN A 74 3.23 -1.13 13.62
CA ASN A 74 2.82 -1.64 14.94
C ASN A 74 3.79 -2.68 15.56
N GLY A 75 5.09 -2.55 15.29
CA GLY A 75 6.11 -3.50 15.77
C GLY A 75 6.18 -4.82 15.00
N LEU A 76 5.50 -4.91 13.85
CA LEU A 76 5.54 -6.05 12.94
C LEU A 76 6.24 -5.66 11.63
N ASP A 77 6.94 -6.64 11.05
CA ASP A 77 7.67 -6.51 9.80
C ASP A 77 6.93 -7.23 8.67
N TYR A 78 6.66 -6.48 7.59
CA TYR A 78 6.01 -7.00 6.40
C TYR A 78 6.98 -6.94 5.23
N ALA A 79 7.14 -8.04 4.50
CA ALA A 79 7.97 -8.10 3.32
C ALA A 79 7.19 -7.59 2.11
N CYS A 80 7.67 -6.51 1.49
CA CYS A 80 7.06 -5.93 0.31
C CYS A 80 7.70 -6.46 -0.97
N ARG A 81 6.89 -6.84 -1.95
CA ARG A 81 7.38 -7.33 -3.25
C ARG A 81 6.56 -6.70 -4.37
N PRO A 82 7.19 -6.34 -5.51
CA PRO A 82 6.43 -5.98 -6.69
C PRO A 82 5.72 -7.24 -7.20
N ASP A 83 4.39 -7.20 -7.26
CA ASP A 83 3.57 -8.28 -7.82
C ASP A 83 2.72 -7.71 -8.96
N PRO A 84 2.68 -8.36 -10.14
CA PRO A 84 1.86 -7.87 -11.25
C PRO A 84 0.35 -7.93 -10.97
N ASN A 85 -0.08 -8.70 -9.97
CA ASN A 85 -1.46 -8.79 -9.50
C ASN A 85 -1.68 -7.98 -8.22
N SER A 86 -0.80 -7.02 -7.92
CA SER A 86 -0.90 -6.16 -6.73
C SER A 86 -2.16 -5.29 -6.71
N GLY A 87 -2.81 -5.10 -7.86
CA GLY A 87 -4.02 -4.29 -7.97
C GLY A 87 -3.76 -2.81 -7.80
N THR A 88 -4.84 -2.07 -7.54
CA THR A 88 -4.83 -0.63 -7.34
C THR A 88 -5.73 -0.25 -6.17
N CYS A 89 -5.31 0.74 -5.38
CA CYS A 89 -6.18 1.44 -4.44
C CYS A 89 -6.26 2.89 -4.88
N GLU A 90 -7.47 3.46 -4.91
CA GLU A 90 -7.72 4.82 -5.41
C GLU A 90 -7.19 5.06 -6.85
N GLU A 91 -7.27 4.05 -7.72
CA GLU A 91 -6.71 4.07 -9.10
C GLU A 91 -5.18 4.23 -9.18
N ILE A 92 -4.48 4.16 -8.04
CA ILE A 92 -3.02 4.20 -7.97
C ILE A 92 -2.49 2.77 -7.81
N GLY A 93 -1.49 2.41 -8.61
CA GLY A 93 -0.75 1.16 -8.44
C GLY A 93 -0.19 1.05 -7.03
N ILE A 94 -0.48 -0.06 -6.36
CA ILE A 94 0.05 -0.34 -5.03
C ILE A 94 1.16 -1.37 -5.12
N GLN A 95 2.14 -1.22 -4.23
CA GLN A 95 3.11 -2.24 -3.93
C GLN A 95 2.70 -3.00 -2.68
N VAL A 96 2.77 -4.32 -2.73
CA VAL A 96 2.08 -5.17 -1.77
C VAL A 96 3.03 -5.78 -0.77
N CYS A 97 2.58 -5.87 0.48
CA CYS A 97 3.38 -6.33 1.61
C CYS A 97 2.69 -7.50 2.36
N CYS A 98 3.40 -8.62 2.45
CA CYS A 98 3.00 -9.80 3.22
C CYS A 98 3.55 -9.73 4.64
N ARG A 99 2.84 -10.29 5.61
CA ARG A 99 3.45 -10.57 6.91
C ARG A 99 4.52 -11.66 6.73
N ASN A 100 5.74 -11.40 7.19
CA ASN A 100 6.87 -12.32 7.00
C ASN A 100 6.93 -13.43 8.07
N ASP A 101 5.85 -13.65 8.83
CA ASP A 101 5.79 -14.60 9.95
C ASP A 101 5.14 -15.94 9.59
N GLY A 102 4.69 -16.13 8.34
CA GLY A 102 4.20 -17.41 7.83
C GLY A 102 2.94 -17.94 8.50
N ASN A 103 2.12 -17.07 9.11
CA ASN A 103 0.92 -17.42 9.86
C ASN A 103 -0.35 -16.84 9.25
#